data_AF-A0A7S3TGF5-F1
#
_entry.id   AF-A0A7S3TGF5-F1
#
_cell.length_a   1.000
_cell.length_b   1.000
_cell.length_c   1.000
_cell.angle_alpha   90.00
_cell.angle_beta   90.00
_cell.angle_gamma   90.00
#
_symmetry.space_group_name_H-M   'P 1'
#
loop_
_entity.id
_entity.type
_entity.pdbx_description
1 polymer ?
#
loop_
_entity_poly.entity_id
_entity_poly.type
_entity_poly.pdbx_seq_one_letter_code
_entity_poly.pdbx_strand_id
1 'polypeptide(L)'
;WWEALELARKLVLTGAVLLIPEERAFLRLVVATLVCVCYSVVIAIVRPYIRVEDDVLAVATSLVLLLFFLGANWTTIFLGIEERYQGADPADVLGFSSLTGLVNTMISLVAAVLIFFLIGAIFAARRVAKLPTFRLVSTKQQPELTLAHGIKWHLFNSHIWSTGQDAAAVIKKQLMLLLPGVKIFLDVDDLKDIGALEQYIRGTTMILFFLSQGYFRSKNCLREV
;
A
#
# COMPACT_ATOMS: atom_id res chain seq x y z
N TRP A 1 -12.74 4.75 4.18
CA TRP A 1 -13.47 3.49 4.44
C TRP A 1 -12.59 2.47 5.16
N TRP A 2 -11.32 2.30 4.78
CA TRP A 2 -10.38 1.42 5.49
C TRP A 2 -10.16 1.75 6.98
N GLU A 3 -10.10 3.03 7.35
CA GLU A 3 -9.91 3.47 8.73
C GLU A 3 -10.96 2.92 9.71
N ALA A 4 -12.22 2.80 9.26
CA ALA A 4 -13.29 2.23 10.08
C ALA A 4 -13.06 0.75 10.38
N LEU A 5 -12.54 -0.01 9.40
CA LEU A 5 -12.15 -1.41 9.58
C LEU A 5 -10.98 -1.54 10.55
N GLU A 6 -9.99 -0.65 10.47
CA GLU A 6 -8.85 -0.64 11.39
C GLU A 6 -9.28 -0.31 12.82
N LEU A 7 -10.16 0.68 13.00
CA LEU A 7 -10.75 1.03 14.29
C LEU A 7 -11.57 -0.13 14.87
N ALA A 8 -12.39 -0.77 14.04
CA ALA A 8 -13.15 -1.95 14.45
C ALA A 8 -12.23 -3.08 14.92
N ARG A 9 -11.14 -3.37 14.19
CA ARG A 9 -10.13 -4.33 14.62
C ARG A 9 -9.52 -3.96 15.98
N LYS A 10 -9.09 -2.71 16.15
CA LYS A 10 -8.51 -2.23 17.41
C LYS A 10 -9.49 -2.43 18.57
N LEU A 11 -10.74 -2.01 18.39
CA LEU A 11 -11.81 -2.18 19.38
C LEU A 11 -12.06 -3.64 19.74
N VAL A 12 -12.06 -4.55 18.74
CA VAL A 12 -12.23 -5.98 18.99
C VAL A 12 -11.07 -6.52 19.81
N LEU A 13 -9.82 -6.22 19.41
CA LEU A 13 -8.63 -6.76 20.05
C LEU A 13 -8.39 -6.19 21.47
N THR A 14 -8.71 -4.93 21.71
CA THR A 14 -8.49 -4.29 23.03
C THR A 14 -9.71 -4.34 23.95
N GLY A 15 -10.92 -4.45 23.41
CA GLY A 15 -12.17 -4.39 24.17
C GLY A 15 -12.99 -5.66 24.08
N ALA A 16 -13.49 -6.03 22.89
CA ALA A 16 -14.45 -7.13 22.75
C ALA A 16 -13.87 -8.49 23.19
N VAL A 17 -12.58 -8.70 22.95
CA VAL A 17 -11.84 -9.89 23.37
C VAL A 17 -11.77 -10.00 24.91
N LEU A 18 -11.78 -8.88 25.65
CA LEU A 18 -11.80 -8.89 27.12
C LEU A 18 -13.17 -9.27 27.72
N LEU A 19 -14.25 -9.27 26.93
CA LEU A 19 -15.56 -9.76 27.38
C LEU A 19 -15.58 -11.27 27.60
N ILE A 20 -14.60 -12.00 27.03
CA ILE A 20 -14.41 -13.42 27.28
C ILE A 20 -13.87 -13.58 28.70
N PRO A 21 -14.54 -14.34 29.59
CA PRO A 21 -14.10 -14.53 30.97
C PRO A 21 -12.66 -15.02 31.08
N GLU A 22 -11.95 -14.61 32.14
CA GLU A 22 -10.55 -15.00 32.36
C GLU A 22 -10.37 -16.52 32.50
N GLU A 23 -11.38 -17.22 33.00
CA GLU A 23 -11.42 -18.69 33.03
C GLU A 23 -11.21 -19.34 31.65
N ARG A 24 -11.54 -18.60 30.57
CA ARG A 24 -11.35 -19.00 29.17
C ARG A 24 -10.29 -18.14 28.48
N ALA A 25 -9.21 -17.79 29.18
CA ALA A 25 -8.10 -17.00 28.65
C ALA A 25 -7.49 -17.58 27.35
N PHE A 26 -7.49 -18.90 27.18
CA PHE A 26 -7.03 -19.52 25.93
C PHE A 26 -7.96 -19.19 24.74
N LEU A 27 -9.28 -19.29 24.94
CA LEU A 27 -10.28 -18.93 23.91
C LEU A 27 -10.12 -17.47 23.48
N ARG A 28 -9.81 -16.60 24.43
CA ARG A 28 -9.51 -15.18 24.19
C ARG A 28 -8.37 -15.00 23.19
N LEU A 29 -7.27 -15.73 23.37
CA LEU A 29 -6.11 -15.69 22.47
C LEU A 29 -6.42 -16.28 21.10
N VAL A 30 -7.18 -17.38 21.04
CA VAL A 30 -7.59 -18.00 19.76
C VAL A 30 -8.42 -17.03 18.93
N VAL A 31 -9.44 -16.40 19.54
CA VAL A 31 -10.29 -15.41 18.85
C VAL A 31 -9.47 -14.21 18.36
N ALA A 32 -8.58 -13.66 19.19
CA ALA A 32 -7.72 -12.55 18.81
C ALA A 32 -6.79 -12.91 17.65
N THR A 33 -6.26 -14.13 17.63
CA THR A 33 -5.41 -14.65 16.55
C THR A 33 -6.21 -14.76 15.25
N LEU A 34 -7.42 -15.30 15.31
CA LEU A 34 -8.31 -15.47 14.16
C LEU A 34 -8.65 -14.13 13.50
N VAL A 35 -8.99 -13.12 14.32
CA VAL A 35 -9.22 -11.74 13.86
C VAL A 35 -7.97 -11.15 13.20
N CYS A 36 -6.78 -11.37 13.80
CA CYS A 36 -5.52 -10.91 13.22
C CYS A 36 -5.17 -11.59 11.89
N VAL A 37 -5.44 -12.90 11.75
CA VAL A 37 -5.24 -13.63 10.49
C VAL A 37 -6.17 -13.07 9.41
N CYS A 38 -7.48 -12.99 9.69
CA CYS A 38 -8.45 -12.47 8.74
C CYS A 38 -8.09 -11.05 8.28
N TYR A 39 -7.73 -10.17 9.21
CA TYR A 39 -7.31 -8.81 8.86
C TYR A 39 -6.03 -8.78 8.02
N SER A 40 -5.02 -9.59 8.37
CA SER A 40 -3.77 -9.70 7.61
C SER A 40 -4.00 -10.17 6.17
N VAL A 41 -4.97 -11.06 5.95
CA VAL A 41 -5.36 -11.50 4.60
C VAL A 41 -6.09 -10.39 3.86
N VAL A 42 -7.05 -9.72 4.50
CA VAL A 42 -7.82 -8.64 3.86
C VAL A 42 -6.91 -7.50 3.44
N ILE A 43 -5.96 -7.08 4.28
CA ILE A 43 -5.04 -5.98 3.93
C ILE A 43 -4.09 -6.36 2.79
N ALA A 44 -3.60 -7.61 2.78
CA ALA A 44 -2.73 -8.11 1.71
C ALA A 44 -3.43 -8.18 0.33
N ILE A 45 -4.75 -8.43 0.32
CA ILE A 45 -5.57 -8.51 -0.91
C ILE A 45 -6.04 -7.12 -1.34
N VAL A 46 -6.64 -6.35 -0.44
CA VAL A 46 -7.34 -5.10 -0.76
C VAL A 46 -6.37 -3.97 -1.11
N ARG A 47 -5.16 -3.99 -0.53
CA ARG A 47 -4.13 -2.95 -0.68
C ARG A 47 -4.70 -1.53 -0.58
N PRO A 48 -5.29 -1.19 0.57
CA PRO A 48 -6.12 0.00 0.73
C PRO A 48 -5.35 1.32 0.68
N TYR A 49 -4.03 1.29 0.87
CA TYR A 49 -3.20 2.48 0.87
C TYR A 49 -2.82 2.88 -0.56
N ILE A 50 -2.93 4.19 -0.85
CA ILE A 50 -2.54 4.76 -2.14
C ILE A 50 -1.04 4.49 -2.42
N ARG A 51 -0.24 4.47 -1.36
CA ARG A 51 1.21 4.26 -1.44
C ARG A 51 1.53 2.81 -1.13
N VAL A 52 2.29 2.19 -2.03
CA VAL A 52 2.74 0.79 -1.88
C VAL A 52 3.61 0.60 -0.65
N GLU A 53 4.41 1.60 -0.28
CA GLU A 53 5.27 1.56 0.91
C GLU A 53 4.46 1.45 2.20
N ASP A 54 3.37 2.22 2.31
CA ASP A 54 2.49 2.22 3.48
C ASP A 54 1.73 0.90 3.58
N ASP A 55 1.32 0.33 2.44
CA ASP A 55 0.66 -0.98 2.38
C ASP A 55 1.58 -2.12 2.86
N VAL A 56 2.82 -2.14 2.38
CA VAL A 56 3.84 -3.11 2.80
C VAL A 56 4.13 -3.00 4.30
N LEU A 57 4.19 -1.78 4.84
CA LEU A 57 4.36 -1.54 6.26
C LEU A 57 3.15 -2.01 7.09
N ALA A 58 1.94 -1.78 6.60
CA ALA A 58 0.71 -2.20 7.26
C ALA A 58 0.56 -3.73 7.29
N VAL A 59 0.91 -4.42 6.20
CA VAL A 59 0.96 -5.88 6.14
C VAL A 59 1.99 -6.41 7.14
N ALA A 60 3.20 -5.85 7.16
CA ALA A 60 4.27 -6.33 8.04
C ALA A 60 3.96 -6.14 9.52
N THR A 61 3.42 -4.98 9.91
CA THR A 61 3.00 -4.75 11.30
C THR A 61 1.88 -5.69 11.72
N SER A 62 0.95 -6.02 10.80
CA SER A 62 -0.08 -7.03 11.05
C SER A 62 0.49 -8.44 11.22
N LEU A 63 1.52 -8.81 10.43
CA LEU A 63 2.23 -10.09 10.57
C LEU A 63 2.99 -10.18 11.89
N VAL A 64 3.65 -9.11 12.32
CA VAL A 64 4.34 -9.06 13.62
C VAL A 64 3.35 -9.26 14.76
N LEU A 65 2.21 -8.57 14.71
CA LEU A 65 1.15 -8.74 15.71
C LEU A 65 0.60 -10.18 15.73
N LEU A 66 0.44 -10.80 14.55
CA LEU A 66 0.04 -12.20 14.44
C LEU A 66 1.04 -13.14 15.11
N LEU A 67 2.35 -12.93 14.91
CA LEU A 67 3.40 -13.73 15.56
C LEU A 67 3.37 -13.59 17.08
N PHE A 68 3.11 -12.40 17.61
CA PHE A 68 2.94 -12.20 19.05
C PHE A 68 1.76 -13.00 19.61
N PHE A 69 0.60 -12.96 18.94
CA PHE A 69 -0.54 -13.78 19.36
C PHE A 69 -0.25 -15.27 19.27
N LEU A 70 0.45 -15.72 18.22
CA LEU A 70 0.81 -17.13 18.07
C LEU A 70 1.78 -17.60 19.17
N GLY A 71 2.77 -16.76 19.52
CA GLY A 71 3.66 -17.01 20.66
C GLY A 71 2.93 -17.05 22.00
N ALA A 72 1.96 -16.15 22.22
CA ALA A 72 1.12 -16.16 23.41
C ALA A 72 0.28 -17.45 23.50
N ASN A 73 -0.33 -17.90 22.40
CA ASN A 73 -1.06 -19.18 22.37
C ASN A 73 -0.15 -20.36 22.74
N TRP A 74 1.03 -20.45 22.14
CA TRP A 74 2.00 -21.52 22.44
C TRP A 74 2.43 -21.52 23.90
N THR A 75 2.68 -20.33 24.47
CA THR A 75 3.05 -20.16 25.88
C THR A 75 1.91 -20.61 26.80
N THR A 76 0.66 -20.24 26.50
CA THR A 76 -0.52 -20.65 27.27
C THR A 76 -0.78 -22.16 27.17
N ILE A 77 -0.58 -22.77 26.00
CA ILE A 77 -0.69 -24.23 25.84
C ILE A 77 0.38 -24.94 26.66
N PHE A 78 1.63 -24.48 26.61
CA PHE A 78 2.75 -25.04 27.38
C PHE A 78 2.44 -25.05 28.88
N LEU A 79 2.08 -23.88 29.43
CA LEU A 79 1.71 -23.76 30.85
C LEU A 79 0.51 -24.63 31.21
N GLY A 80 -0.49 -24.72 30.32
CA GLY A 80 -1.67 -25.55 30.52
C GLY A 80 -1.39 -27.05 30.52
N ILE A 81 -0.37 -27.52 29.79
CA ILE A 81 0.09 -28.92 29.81
C ILE A 81 0.89 -29.18 31.09
N GLU A 82 1.84 -28.31 31.42
CA GLU A 82 2.69 -28.43 32.61
C GLU A 82 1.85 -28.48 33.91
N GLU A 83 0.81 -27.65 34.02
CA GLU A 83 -0.07 -27.60 35.20
C GLU A 83 -1.02 -28.81 35.29
N ARG A 84 -1.59 -29.28 34.16
CA ARG A 84 -2.64 -30.32 34.16
C ARG A 84 -2.10 -31.73 34.03
N TYR A 85 -0.93 -31.92 33.44
CA TYR A 85 -0.35 -33.23 33.18
C TYR A 85 1.04 -33.33 33.80
N GLN A 86 1.08 -33.57 35.12
CA GLN A 86 2.34 -33.74 35.88
C GLN A 86 3.19 -34.96 35.47
N GLY A 87 2.70 -35.81 34.55
CA GLY A 87 3.38 -37.02 34.09
C GLY A 87 3.72 -37.06 32.60
N ALA A 88 3.38 -36.02 31.82
CA ALA A 88 3.77 -35.91 30.42
C ALA A 88 4.78 -34.77 30.30
N ASP A 89 5.97 -35.05 29.77
CA ASP A 89 6.96 -34.01 29.51
C ASP A 89 6.41 -33.10 28.40
N PRO A 90 6.29 -31.77 28.60
CA PRO A 90 5.94 -30.83 27.55
C PRO A 90 6.80 -30.98 26.29
N ALA A 91 8.02 -31.52 26.42
CA ALA A 91 8.90 -31.85 25.31
C ALA A 91 8.30 -32.86 24.32
N ASP A 92 7.51 -33.83 24.80
CA ASP A 92 6.93 -34.88 23.94
C ASP A 92 5.81 -34.36 23.04
N VAL A 93 5.13 -33.28 23.46
CA VAL A 93 3.99 -32.70 22.75
C VAL A 93 4.39 -31.48 21.92
N LEU A 94 5.23 -30.61 22.48
CA LEU A 94 5.58 -29.31 21.88
C LEU A 94 7.02 -29.26 21.36
N GLY A 95 7.86 -30.25 21.68
CA GLY A 95 9.28 -30.27 21.31
C GLY A 95 10.15 -29.32 22.14
N PHE A 96 9.58 -28.64 23.14
CA PHE A 96 10.31 -27.75 24.04
C PHE A 96 10.31 -28.33 25.45
N SER A 97 11.48 -28.49 26.05
CA SER A 97 11.65 -28.94 27.43
C SER A 97 11.55 -27.82 28.46
N SER A 98 11.48 -26.55 28.03
CA SER A 98 11.40 -25.41 28.93
C SER A 98 10.60 -24.25 28.35
N LEU A 99 9.82 -23.59 29.23
CA LEU A 99 9.10 -22.35 28.92
C LEU A 99 10.05 -21.26 28.43
N THR A 100 11.20 -21.11 29.09
CA THR A 100 12.22 -20.12 28.72
C THR A 100 12.76 -20.37 27.31
N GLY A 101 12.96 -21.64 26.92
CA GLY A 101 13.35 -22.02 25.57
C GLY A 101 12.30 -21.60 24.54
N LEU A 102 11.03 -21.95 24.78
CA LEU A 102 9.91 -21.58 23.93
C LEU A 102 9.82 -20.05 23.76
N VAL A 103 9.77 -19.30 24.87
CA VAL A 103 9.64 -17.84 24.85
C VAL A 103 10.83 -17.20 24.11
N ASN A 104 12.06 -17.65 24.38
CA ASN A 104 13.24 -17.14 23.69
C ASN A 104 13.18 -17.40 22.18
N THR A 105 12.76 -18.60 21.75
CA THR A 105 12.64 -18.90 20.31
C THR A 105 11.59 -18.02 19.62
N MET A 106 10.46 -17.74 20.28
CA MET A 106 9.42 -16.87 19.76
C MET A 106 9.88 -15.41 19.67
N ILE A 107 10.56 -14.90 20.70
CA ILE A 107 11.16 -13.55 20.68
C ILE A 107 12.21 -13.46 19.57
N SER A 108 13.07 -14.46 19.42
CA SER A 108 14.07 -14.50 18.35
C SER A 108 13.41 -14.51 16.96
N LEU A 109 12.32 -15.26 16.77
CA LEU A 109 11.58 -15.28 15.50
C LEU A 109 10.99 -13.90 15.18
N VAL A 110 10.32 -13.26 16.15
CA VAL A 110 9.76 -11.91 15.98
C VAL A 110 10.86 -10.90 15.64
N ALA A 111 11.99 -10.96 16.36
CA ALA A 111 13.14 -10.09 16.11
C ALA A 111 13.73 -10.31 14.71
N ALA A 112 13.88 -11.56 14.28
CA ALA A 112 14.39 -11.90 12.95
C ALA A 112 13.47 -11.36 11.83
N VAL A 113 12.15 -11.51 11.98
CA VAL A 113 11.16 -10.99 11.03
C VAL A 113 11.19 -9.46 10.98
N LEU A 114 11.31 -8.79 12.13
CA LEU A 114 11.46 -7.34 12.19
C LEU A 114 12.74 -6.86 11.49
N ILE A 115 13.87 -7.54 11.70
CA ILE A 115 15.14 -7.21 11.03
C ILE A 115 15.01 -7.38 9.51
N PHE A 116 14.44 -8.49 9.06
CA PHE A 116 14.21 -8.73 7.63
C PHE A 116 13.33 -7.63 7.02
N PHE A 117 12.28 -7.24 7.73
CA PHE A 117 11.40 -6.17 7.31
C PHE A 117 12.12 -4.81 7.24
N LEU A 118 12.94 -4.46 8.24
CA LEU A 118 13.74 -3.23 8.25
C LEU A 118 14.73 -3.20 7.07
N ILE A 119 15.40 -4.32 6.78
CA ILE A 119 16.28 -4.45 5.62
C ILE A 119 15.50 -4.26 4.32
N GLY A 120 14.34 -4.90 4.19
CA GLY A 120 13.44 -4.76 3.04
C GLY A 120 12.98 -3.32 2.84
N ALA A 121 12.59 -2.62 3.91
CA ALA A 121 12.16 -1.23 3.89
C ALA A 121 13.31 -0.30 3.46
N ILE A 122 14.52 -0.49 3.99
CA ILE A 122 15.71 0.28 3.57
C ILE A 122 16.01 0.06 2.09
N PHE A 123 15.92 -1.19 1.62
CA PHE A 123 16.17 -1.53 0.23
C PHE A 123 15.12 -0.93 -0.72
N ALA A 124 13.84 -1.01 -0.35
CA ALA A 124 12.74 -0.39 -1.08
C ALA A 124 12.92 1.14 -1.15
N ALA A 125 13.19 1.79 -0.02
CA ALA A 125 13.45 3.23 0.04
C ALA A 125 14.63 3.64 -0.84
N ARG A 126 15.73 2.86 -0.83
CA ARG A 126 16.89 3.10 -1.69
C ARG A 126 16.58 2.90 -3.18
N ARG A 127 15.76 1.91 -3.55
CA ARG A 127 15.33 1.72 -4.94
C ARG A 127 14.52 2.91 -5.43
N VAL A 128 13.56 3.37 -4.64
CA VAL A 128 12.70 4.52 -4.97
C VAL A 128 13.52 5.82 -5.03
N ALA A 129 14.55 5.97 -4.19
CA ALA A 129 15.46 7.11 -4.21
C ALA A 129 16.33 7.22 -5.47
N LYS A 130 16.62 6.11 -6.16
CA LYS A 130 17.44 6.10 -7.38
C LYS A 130 16.69 6.51 -8.64
N LEU A 131 15.36 6.49 -8.62
CA LEU A 131 14.56 6.95 -9.75
C LEU A 131 14.46 8.48 -9.69
N PRO A 132 14.86 9.21 -10.75
CA PRO A 132 14.70 10.66 -10.80
C PRO A 132 13.21 10.97 -10.94
N THR A 133 12.50 11.09 -9.83
CA THR A 133 11.09 11.49 -9.79
C THR A 133 10.97 12.87 -9.15
N PHE A 134 10.00 13.69 -9.57
CA PHE A 134 9.70 14.90 -8.84
C PHE A 134 9.22 14.55 -7.43
N ARG A 135 9.76 15.27 -6.46
CA ARG A 135 9.44 15.13 -5.04
C ARG A 135 9.14 16.50 -4.48
N LEU A 136 8.13 16.58 -3.63
CA LEU A 136 7.80 17.80 -2.89
C LEU A 136 9.00 18.22 -2.05
N VAL A 137 9.41 19.49 -2.13
CA VAL A 137 10.57 20.00 -1.39
C VAL A 137 10.36 19.88 0.13
N SER A 138 9.12 20.07 0.58
CA SER A 138 8.74 20.00 1.99
C SER A 138 8.82 18.57 2.56
N THR A 139 8.23 17.59 1.88
CA THR A 139 8.07 16.21 2.41
C THR A 139 9.05 15.21 1.81
N LYS A 140 9.74 15.56 0.71
CA LYS A 140 10.55 14.67 -0.14
C LYS A 140 9.77 13.46 -0.70
N GLN A 141 8.44 13.47 -0.57
CA GLN A 141 7.55 12.45 -1.07
C GLN A 141 7.11 12.77 -2.50
N GLN A 142 6.64 11.75 -3.21
CA GLN A 142 6.03 11.94 -4.52
C GLN A 142 4.73 12.76 -4.37
N PRO A 143 4.42 13.66 -5.32
CA PRO A 143 3.18 14.41 -5.28
C PRO A 143 1.98 13.47 -5.46
N GLU A 144 0.92 13.72 -4.71
CA GLU A 144 -0.33 12.96 -4.86
C GLU A 144 -1.06 13.44 -6.11
N LEU A 145 -1.19 12.54 -7.10
CA LEU A 145 -1.84 12.79 -8.38
C LEU A 145 -3.30 12.34 -8.33
N THR A 146 -4.08 12.94 -7.42
CA THR A 146 -5.51 12.68 -7.30
C THR A 146 -6.29 13.57 -8.26
N LEU A 147 -7.24 12.96 -8.97
CA LEU A 147 -8.12 13.67 -9.90
C LEU A 147 -9.45 13.99 -9.20
N ALA A 148 -9.95 15.21 -9.41
CA ALA A 148 -11.26 15.63 -8.96
C ALA A 148 -12.38 14.84 -9.68
N HIS A 149 -13.57 14.77 -9.07
CA HIS A 149 -14.69 14.04 -9.64
C HIS A 149 -15.09 14.60 -11.01
N GLY A 150 -15.19 13.74 -12.03
CA GLY A 150 -15.49 14.13 -13.40
C GLY A 150 -14.27 14.47 -14.27
N ILE A 151 -13.07 14.60 -13.69
CA ILE A 151 -11.82 14.83 -14.42
C ILE A 151 -11.12 13.49 -14.69
N LYS A 152 -10.74 13.24 -15.94
CA LYS A 152 -10.10 11.99 -16.40
C LYS A 152 -8.59 12.13 -16.57
N TRP A 153 -8.10 13.33 -16.85
CA TRP A 153 -6.72 13.61 -17.19
C TRP A 153 -6.14 14.75 -16.35
N HIS A 154 -4.86 14.66 -16.01
CA HIS A 154 -4.14 15.73 -15.31
C HIS A 154 -3.69 16.81 -16.29
N LEU A 155 -3.27 16.39 -17.49
CA LEU A 155 -2.68 17.25 -18.50
C LEU A 155 -3.20 16.87 -19.89
N PHE A 156 -3.57 17.88 -20.68
CA PHE A 156 -3.90 17.75 -22.09
C PHE A 156 -2.71 18.31 -22.87
N ASN A 157 -2.08 17.49 -23.71
CA ASN A 157 -0.90 17.93 -24.46
C ASN A 157 -1.31 18.42 -25.86
N SER A 158 -1.65 19.70 -25.93
CA SER A 158 -2.05 20.37 -27.17
C SER A 158 -0.83 20.62 -28.06
N HIS A 159 -0.88 20.12 -29.28
CA HIS A 159 0.18 20.26 -30.27
C HIS A 159 -0.39 20.21 -31.68
N ILE A 160 0.34 20.80 -32.63
CA ILE A 160 0.01 20.61 -34.04
C ILE A 160 0.58 19.28 -34.52
N TRP A 161 -0.26 18.47 -35.17
CA TRP A 161 0.13 17.13 -35.62
C TRP A 161 1.28 17.15 -36.63
N SER A 162 1.36 18.16 -37.50
CA SER A 162 2.35 18.20 -38.57
C SER A 162 3.79 18.48 -38.11
N THR A 163 4.00 19.20 -37.01
CA THR A 163 5.34 19.63 -36.58
C THR A 163 5.64 19.42 -35.09
N GLY A 164 4.62 19.12 -34.26
CA GLY A 164 4.77 19.03 -32.80
C GLY A 164 4.61 17.63 -32.22
N GLN A 165 4.32 16.62 -33.05
CA GLN A 165 3.95 15.28 -32.60
C GLN A 165 5.05 14.58 -31.79
N ASP A 166 6.27 14.51 -32.33
CA ASP A 166 7.38 13.82 -31.66
C ASP A 166 7.75 14.50 -30.34
N ALA A 167 7.78 15.84 -30.33
CA ALA A 167 8.07 16.61 -29.13
C ALA A 167 6.99 16.41 -28.06
N ALA A 168 5.71 16.41 -28.43
CA ALA A 168 4.60 16.15 -27.52
C ALA A 168 4.68 14.73 -26.93
N ALA A 169 5.02 13.72 -27.74
CA ALA A 169 5.23 12.35 -27.28
C ALA A 169 6.42 12.23 -26.30
N VAL A 170 7.52 12.94 -26.57
CA VAL A 170 8.69 12.99 -25.67
C VAL A 170 8.31 13.65 -24.34
N ILE A 171 7.58 14.76 -24.36
CA ILE A 171 7.10 15.44 -23.15
C ILE A 171 6.21 14.50 -22.33
N LYS A 172 5.24 13.82 -22.95
CA LYS A 172 4.39 12.82 -22.27
C LYS A 172 5.24 11.74 -21.60
N LYS A 173 6.19 11.14 -22.33
CA LYS A 173 7.08 10.10 -21.79
C LYS A 173 7.94 10.58 -20.62
N GLN A 174 8.59 11.75 -20.76
CA GLN A 174 9.42 12.31 -19.70
C GLN A 174 8.59 12.63 -18.45
N LEU A 175 7.42 13.26 -18.61
CA LEU A 175 6.55 13.54 -17.48
C LEU A 175 6.04 12.27 -16.80
N MET A 176 5.71 11.21 -17.55
CA MET A 176 5.32 9.93 -16.96
C MET A 176 6.46 9.22 -16.21
N LEU A 177 7.71 9.43 -16.62
CA LEU A 177 8.88 8.94 -15.89
C LEU A 177 9.13 9.74 -14.60
N LEU A 178 9.01 11.06 -14.67
CA LEU A 178 9.25 11.96 -13.54
C LEU A 178 8.09 11.95 -12.53
N LEU A 179 6.85 11.71 -12.97
CA LEU A 179 5.62 11.69 -12.19
C LEU A 179 4.87 10.36 -12.41
N PRO A 180 5.27 9.27 -11.73
CA PRO A 180 4.59 8.00 -11.82
C PRO A 180 3.09 8.14 -11.47
N GLY A 181 2.21 7.68 -12.36
CA GLY A 181 0.75 7.76 -12.19
C GLY A 181 0.08 8.99 -12.78
N VAL A 182 0.85 9.93 -13.37
CA VAL A 182 0.26 11.06 -14.12
C VAL A 182 -0.51 10.54 -15.34
N LYS A 183 -1.73 11.05 -15.50
CA LYS A 183 -2.57 10.77 -16.67
C LYS A 183 -2.49 11.95 -17.62
N ILE A 184 -1.82 11.77 -18.76
CA ILE A 184 -1.64 12.80 -19.78
C ILE A 184 -2.34 12.35 -21.05
N PHE A 185 -3.28 13.15 -21.52
CA PHE A 185 -3.96 12.94 -22.78
C PHE A 185 -3.06 13.37 -23.94
N LEU A 186 -2.92 12.52 -24.96
CA LEU A 186 -2.25 12.84 -26.22
C LEU A 186 -3.10 12.33 -27.39
N ASP A 187 -3.40 13.20 -28.35
CA ASP A 187 -4.32 12.89 -29.46
C ASP A 187 -3.97 11.59 -30.19
N VAL A 188 -2.69 11.37 -30.48
CA VAL A 188 -2.22 10.21 -31.27
C VAL A 188 -2.45 8.88 -30.56
N ASP A 189 -2.46 8.89 -29.23
CA ASP A 189 -2.59 7.69 -28.41
C ASP A 189 -4.04 7.47 -27.95
N ASP A 190 -4.75 8.56 -27.66
CA ASP A 190 -5.96 8.56 -26.82
C ASP A 190 -7.23 9.04 -27.57
N LEU A 191 -7.09 9.67 -28.76
CA LEU A 191 -8.23 10.22 -29.50
C LEU A 191 -8.91 9.15 -30.36
N LYS A 192 -10.15 8.81 -29.99
CA LYS A 192 -11.00 7.90 -30.79
C LYS A 192 -11.82 8.61 -31.87
N ASP A 193 -12.15 9.88 -31.64
CA ASP A 193 -12.93 10.71 -32.56
C ASP A 193 -12.58 12.20 -32.37
N ILE A 194 -12.28 12.88 -33.47
CA ILE A 194 -11.91 14.31 -33.54
C ILE A 194 -13.11 15.20 -33.12
N GLY A 195 -14.35 14.73 -33.29
CA GLY A 195 -15.55 15.44 -32.85
C GLY A 195 -15.67 15.59 -31.33
N ALA A 196 -15.00 14.73 -30.56
CA ALA A 196 -15.09 14.70 -29.10
C ALA A 196 -13.98 15.49 -28.38
N LEU A 197 -13.14 16.24 -29.11
CA LEU A 197 -11.99 16.98 -28.58
C LEU A 197 -12.35 17.88 -27.38
N GLU A 198 -13.46 18.61 -27.49
CA GLU A 198 -13.98 19.49 -26.43
C GLU A 198 -14.36 18.75 -25.15
N GLN A 199 -14.78 17.48 -25.27
CA GLN A 199 -15.10 16.65 -24.10
C GLN A 199 -13.82 16.20 -23.37
N TYR A 200 -12.75 15.91 -24.10
CA TYR A 200 -11.46 15.57 -23.51
C TYR A 200 -10.83 16.78 -22.82
N ILE A 201 -10.93 17.96 -23.41
CA ILE A 201 -10.48 19.22 -22.79
C ILE A 201 -11.25 19.48 -21.49
N ARG A 202 -12.58 19.40 -21.52
CA ARG A 202 -13.41 19.55 -20.30
C ARG A 202 -13.08 18.53 -19.22
N GLY A 203 -12.62 17.34 -19.60
CA GLY A 203 -12.22 16.27 -18.69
C GLY A 203 -10.77 16.37 -18.20
N THR A 204 -10.10 17.52 -18.37
CA THR A 204 -8.68 17.70 -18.03
C THR A 204 -8.44 18.88 -17.09
N THR A 205 -7.51 18.73 -16.14
CA THR A 205 -7.18 19.80 -15.17
C THR A 205 -6.38 20.95 -15.78
N MET A 206 -5.39 20.62 -16.62
CA MET A 206 -4.48 21.61 -17.20
C MET A 206 -4.21 21.32 -18.68
N ILE A 207 -4.02 22.37 -19.47
CA ILE A 207 -3.65 22.25 -20.88
C ILE A 207 -2.21 22.74 -21.05
N LEU A 208 -1.37 21.91 -21.64
CA LEU A 208 -0.03 22.28 -22.08
C LEU A 208 -0.06 22.57 -23.57
N PHE A 209 0.30 23.78 -23.95
CA PHE A 209 0.38 24.21 -25.34
C PHE A 209 1.82 24.10 -25.86
N PHE A 210 2.08 23.14 -26.75
CA PHE A 210 3.36 23.02 -27.44
C PHE A 210 3.35 23.86 -28.73
N LEU A 211 3.92 25.06 -28.64
CA LEU A 211 3.94 26.03 -29.74
C LEU A 211 5.08 25.73 -30.73
N SER A 212 4.74 25.09 -31.85
CA SER A 212 5.65 24.90 -32.99
C SER A 212 5.17 25.66 -34.25
N GLN A 213 5.94 25.59 -35.33
CA GLN A 213 5.63 26.32 -36.56
C GLN A 213 4.24 25.92 -37.09
N GLY A 214 3.38 26.92 -37.26
CA GLY A 214 2.03 26.74 -37.79
C GLY A 214 0.96 26.42 -36.75
N TYR A 215 1.29 26.36 -35.46
CA TYR A 215 0.35 26.02 -34.39
C TYR A 215 -0.96 26.84 -34.45
N PHE A 216 -0.86 28.18 -34.45
CA PHE A 216 -2.03 29.07 -34.55
C PHE A 216 -2.71 29.10 -35.94
N ARG A 217 -2.17 28.40 -36.94
CA ARG A 217 -2.81 28.24 -38.25
C ARG A 217 -3.68 26.98 -38.33
N SER A 218 -3.55 26.06 -37.37
CA SER A 218 -4.34 24.83 -37.30
C SER A 218 -5.72 25.11 -36.71
N LYS A 219 -6.77 24.70 -37.42
CA LYS A 219 -8.17 24.85 -36.94
C LYS A 219 -8.46 24.03 -35.69
N ASN A 220 -7.81 22.88 -35.53
CA ASN A 220 -8.01 22.03 -34.35
C ASN A 220 -7.36 22.66 -33.12
N CYS A 221 -6.11 23.12 -33.25
CA CYS A 221 -5.41 23.79 -32.16
C CYS A 221 -6.12 25.09 -31.72
N LEU A 222 -6.76 25.80 -32.64
CA LEU A 222 -7.58 26.98 -32.31
C LEU A 222 -8.86 26.64 -31.53
N ARG A 223 -9.36 25.39 -31.60
CA ARG A 223 -10.50 24.94 -30.78
C ARG A 223 -10.07 24.52 -29.37
N GLU A 224 -8.77 24.37 -29.13
CA GLU A 224 -8.20 23.92 -27.86
C GLU A 224 -7.81 25.07 -26.92
N VAL A 225 -7.72 26.31 -27.44
CA VAL A 225 -7.45 27.55 -26.72
C VAL A 225 -8.75 28.20 -26.27
#